data_AF-A0A1Q6UAC5-F1
#
_entry.id   AF-A0A1Q6UAC5-F1
#
_cell.length_a   1.000
_cell.length_b   1.000
_cell.length_c   1.000
_cell.angle_alpha   90.00
_cell.angle_beta   90.00
_cell.angle_gamma   90.00
#
_symmetry.space_group_name_H-M   'P 1'
#
loop_
_entity.id
_entity.type
_entity.pdbx_description
1 polymer ?
#
loop_
_entity_poly.entity_id
_entity_poly.type
_entity_poly.pdbx_seq_one_letter_code
_entity_poly.pdbx_strand_id
1 'polypeptide(L)'
;MTQTLIAGLYIIKTDEDGKLLIFLPQPEGKKERPIILYDGGKHALLVRNPGQNVILDNISPEIRQTLANTDNAIMVEVRGQEIADHYETALRHTEKIPVDWSKYGL
;
A
#
# COMPACT_ATOMS: atom_id res chain seq x y z
N MET A 1 -18.27 -6.02 -7.49
CA MET A 1 -17.09 -6.84 -7.84
C MET A 1 -15.86 -6.04 -7.42
N THR A 2 -14.94 -6.61 -6.65
CA THR A 2 -13.71 -5.93 -6.24
C THR A 2 -12.69 -6.00 -7.36
N GLN A 3 -12.16 -4.86 -7.77
CA GLN A 3 -11.11 -4.75 -8.77
C GLN A 3 -9.75 -4.71 -8.09
N THR A 4 -8.78 -5.49 -8.58
CA THR A 4 -7.39 -5.42 -8.11
C THR A 4 -6.52 -4.87 -9.25
N LEU A 5 -5.76 -3.83 -8.95
CA LEU A 5 -4.95 -3.07 -9.91
C LEU A 5 -3.48 -3.01 -9.44
N ILE A 6 -2.53 -2.95 -10.36
CA ILE A 6 -1.14 -2.60 -10.03
C ILE A 6 -1.04 -1.08 -9.88
N ALA A 7 -0.40 -0.60 -8.81
CA ALA A 7 -0.12 0.82 -8.65
C ALA A 7 0.78 1.32 -9.79
N GLY A 8 0.26 2.21 -10.65
CA GLY A 8 1.05 2.82 -11.72
C GLY A 8 2.11 3.80 -11.21
N LEU A 9 1.81 4.52 -10.11
CA LEU A 9 2.74 5.40 -9.41
C LEU A 9 2.45 5.34 -7.91
N TYR A 10 3.49 5.09 -7.13
CA TYR A 10 3.45 5.19 -5.67
C TYR A 10 4.87 5.46 -5.14
N ILE A 11 4.98 5.97 -3.92
CA ILE A 11 6.26 6.12 -3.22
C ILE A 11 6.10 5.50 -1.84
N ILE A 12 7.07 4.66 -1.43
CA ILE A 12 7.21 4.27 -0.04
C ILE A 12 8.53 4.84 0.47
N LYS A 13 8.47 5.53 1.60
CA LYS A 13 9.66 6.04 2.29
C LYS A 13 9.46 5.99 3.80
N THR A 14 10.55 6.06 4.52
CA THR A 14 10.54 6.22 5.97
C THR A 14 10.81 7.69 6.30
N ASP A 15 10.11 8.27 7.27
CA ASP A 15 10.41 9.61 7.77
C ASP A 15 11.54 9.59 8.82
N GLU A 16 11.89 10.77 9.35
CA GLU A 16 12.96 10.94 10.33
C GLU A 16 12.69 10.22 11.66
N ASP A 17 11.42 9.96 11.97
CA ASP A 17 10.98 9.23 13.17
C ASP A 17 10.91 7.71 12.97
N GLY A 18 11.22 7.22 11.76
CA GLY A 18 11.09 5.80 11.42
C GLY A 18 9.69 5.38 10.98
N LYS A 19 8.75 6.32 10.79
CA LYS A 19 7.38 6.00 10.35
C LYS A 19 7.37 5.72 8.85
N LEU A 20 6.65 4.67 8.49
CA LEU A 20 6.47 4.30 7.08
C LEU A 20 5.41 5.20 6.44
N LEU A 21 5.79 5.94 5.41
CA LEU A 21 4.92 6.78 4.60
C LEU A 21 4.67 6.10 3.24
N ILE A 22 3.40 6.01 2.83
CA ILE A 22 3.02 5.46 1.53
C ILE A 22 2.21 6.51 0.76
N PHE A 23 2.76 6.99 -0.34
CA PHE A 23 2.12 7.98 -1.20
C PHE A 23 1.44 7.30 -2.39
N LEU A 24 0.17 7.65 -2.63
CA LEU A 24 -0.60 7.19 -3.78
C LEU A 24 -1.60 8.24 -4.25
N PRO A 25 -2.00 8.22 -5.54
CA PRO A 25 -3.13 9.02 -6.02
C PRO A 25 -4.38 8.76 -5.18
N GLN A 26 -5.09 9.81 -4.78
CA GLN A 26 -6.35 9.69 -4.04
C GLN A 26 -7.37 8.81 -4.80
N PRO A 27 -8.14 7.92 -4.14
CA PRO A 27 -9.08 7.07 -4.85
C PRO A 27 -10.30 7.90 -5.26
N GLU A 28 -10.99 7.44 -6.30
CA GLU A 28 -12.33 7.93 -6.57
C GLU A 28 -13.31 7.35 -5.53
N GLY A 29 -14.25 8.18 -5.07
CA GLY A 29 -15.31 7.74 -4.16
C GLY A 29 -15.00 7.93 -2.67
N LYS A 30 -15.69 7.14 -1.82
CA LYS A 30 -15.69 7.33 -0.37
C LYS A 30 -14.39 6.80 0.26
N LYS A 31 -13.79 7.61 1.12
CA LYS A 31 -12.69 7.20 1.99
C LYS A 31 -13.16 6.14 2.98
N GLU A 32 -12.48 5.00 2.97
CA GLU A 32 -12.70 3.90 3.92
C GLU A 32 -11.47 3.69 4.79
N ARG A 33 -11.47 2.62 5.61
CA ARG A 33 -10.34 2.24 6.46
C ARG A 33 -9.50 1.21 5.71
N PRO A 34 -8.51 1.60 4.89
CA PRO A 34 -7.72 0.62 4.19
C PRO A 34 -6.86 -0.18 5.16
N ILE A 35 -6.37 -1.31 4.68
CA ILE A 35 -5.35 -2.12 5.35
C ILE A 35 -4.30 -2.54 4.33
N ILE A 36 -3.06 -2.69 4.79
CA ILE A 36 -1.95 -3.20 3.99
C ILE A 36 -1.70 -4.65 4.40
N LEU A 37 -1.65 -5.55 3.44
CA LEU A 37 -1.22 -6.94 3.64
C LEU A 37 0.20 -7.10 3.10
N TYR A 38 1.08 -7.64 3.92
CA TYR A 38 2.48 -7.87 3.55
C TYR A 38 2.92 -9.29 3.95
N ASP A 39 3.59 -9.99 3.05
CA ASP A 39 4.06 -11.38 3.26
C ASP A 39 5.59 -11.50 3.34
N GLY A 40 6.30 -10.38 3.48
CA GLY A 40 7.77 -10.34 3.45
C GLY A 40 8.36 -10.32 2.04
N GLY A 41 7.53 -10.38 1.00
CA GLY A 41 7.95 -10.43 -0.40
C GLY A 41 8.35 -9.09 -1.01
N LYS A 42 8.43 -9.09 -2.35
CA LYS A 42 8.66 -7.90 -3.19
C LYS A 42 7.39 -7.09 -3.47
N HIS A 43 6.24 -7.55 -2.97
CA HIS A 43 4.94 -6.92 -3.17
C HIS A 43 4.19 -6.75 -1.84
N ALA A 44 3.22 -5.83 -1.85
CA ALA A 44 2.19 -5.74 -0.82
C ALA A 44 0.83 -5.50 -1.48
N LEU A 45 -0.25 -5.78 -0.75
CA LEU A 45 -1.61 -5.47 -1.18
C LEU A 45 -2.22 -4.41 -0.27
N LEU A 46 -2.57 -3.26 -0.83
CA LEU A 46 -3.44 -2.30 -0.19
C LEU A 46 -4.89 -2.69 -0.48
N VAL A 47 -5.59 -3.19 0.52
CA VAL A 47 -7.05 -3.36 0.49
C VAL A 47 -7.65 -1.99 0.75
N ARG A 48 -7.94 -1.25 -0.33
CA ARG A 48 -8.18 0.18 -0.25
C ARG A 48 -9.62 0.51 0.13
N ASN A 49 -10.57 -0.12 -0.55
CA ASN A 49 -12.00 -0.04 -0.29
C ASN A 49 -12.68 -1.32 -0.82
N PRO A 50 -13.98 -1.58 -0.53
CA PRO A 50 -14.67 -2.80 -0.96
C PRO A 50 -14.65 -3.02 -2.49
N GLY A 51 -14.48 -1.95 -3.26
CA GLY A 51 -14.43 -1.98 -4.72
C GLY A 51 -13.02 -2.08 -5.31
N GLN A 52 -11.96 -1.79 -4.56
CA GLN A 52 -10.62 -1.61 -5.10
C GLN A 52 -9.52 -2.10 -4.14
N ASN A 53 -8.67 -2.98 -4.67
CA ASN A 53 -7.37 -3.30 -4.11
C ASN A 53 -6.27 -2.75 -5.01
N VAL A 54 -5.13 -2.42 -4.42
CA VAL A 54 -3.96 -1.89 -5.12
C VAL A 54 -2.73 -2.72 -4.76
N ILE A 55 -2.09 -3.31 -5.76
CA ILE A 55 -0.81 -4.02 -5.63
C ILE A 55 0.30 -2.98 -5.63
N LEU A 56 1.11 -2.98 -4.57
CA LEU A 56 2.36 -2.23 -4.48
C LEU A 56 3.47 -3.16 -4.96
N ASP A 57 3.87 -3.02 -6.22
CA ASP A 57 4.86 -3.89 -6.87
C ASP A 57 6.29 -3.33 -6.81
N ASN A 58 7.30 -4.21 -6.84
CA ASN A 58 8.71 -3.89 -6.86
C ASN A 58 9.18 -3.03 -5.68
N ILE A 59 8.75 -3.40 -4.48
CA ILE A 59 9.17 -2.75 -3.24
C ILE A 59 10.68 -2.93 -3.07
N SER A 60 11.41 -1.84 -2.81
CA SER A 60 12.87 -1.87 -2.68
C SER A 60 13.30 -2.69 -1.45
N PRO A 61 14.46 -3.39 -1.50
CA PRO A 61 14.93 -4.20 -0.37
C PRO A 61 15.05 -3.43 0.96
N GLU A 62 15.44 -2.16 0.92
CA GLU A 62 15.52 -1.26 2.09
C GLU A 62 14.16 -1.07 2.76
N ILE A 63 13.11 -0.84 1.95
CA ILE A 63 11.74 -0.67 2.45
C ILE A 63 11.17 -1.99 2.96
N ARG A 64 11.52 -3.13 2.38
CA ARG A 64 11.07 -4.46 2.85
C ARG A 64 11.45 -4.70 4.31
N GLN A 65 12.65 -4.29 4.71
CA GLN A 65 13.08 -4.38 6.10
C GLN A 65 12.20 -3.52 7.00
N THR A 66 11.85 -2.31 6.59
CA THR A 66 10.95 -1.44 7.38
C THR A 66 9.54 -2.02 7.47
N LEU A 67 8.98 -2.48 6.35
CA LEU A 67 7.68 -3.14 6.28
C LEU A 67 7.60 -4.34 7.23
N ALA A 68 8.66 -5.17 7.27
CA ALA A 68 8.72 -6.37 8.12
C ALA A 68 8.71 -6.06 9.64
N ASN A 69 9.04 -4.84 10.05
CA ASN A 69 9.19 -4.47 11.47
C ASN A 69 8.15 -3.43 11.95
N THR A 70 7.17 -3.07 11.11
CA THR A 70 6.11 -2.14 11.49
C THR A 70 4.73 -2.79 11.37
N ASP A 71 3.79 -2.32 12.18
CA ASP A 71 2.38 -2.73 12.17
C ASP A 71 1.45 -1.61 11.64
N ASN A 72 2.02 -0.45 11.30
CA ASN A 72 1.29 0.69 10.76
C ASN A 72 2.11 1.43 9.70
N ALA A 73 1.37 2.19 8.89
CA ALA A 73 1.90 3.13 7.92
C ALA A 73 1.01 4.37 7.88
N ILE A 74 1.58 5.52 7.54
CA ILE A 74 0.81 6.71 7.18
C ILE A 74 0.56 6.66 5.68
N MET A 75 -0.71 6.54 5.31
CA MET A 75 -1.14 6.72 3.94
C MET A 75 -1.17 8.21 3.62
N VAL A 76 -0.60 8.60 2.50
CA VAL A 76 -0.60 9.97 1.99
C VAL A 76 -1.24 9.97 0.61
N GLU A 77 -2.44 10.54 0.52
CA GLU A 77 -3.19 10.61 -0.73
C GLU A 77 -2.87 11.92 -1.44
N VAL A 78 -2.49 11.83 -2.71
CA VAL A 78 -2.09 13.00 -3.51
C VAL A 78 -3.08 13.28 -4.63
N ARG A 79 -3.27 14.58 -4.93
CA ARG A 79 -3.94 15.07 -6.13
C ARG A 79 -2.97 15.98 -6.89
N GLY A 80 -2.40 15.46 -7.98
CA GLY A 80 -1.32 16.14 -8.66
C GLY A 80 -0.10 16.28 -7.75
N GLN A 81 0.26 17.51 -7.41
CA GLN A 81 1.40 17.83 -6.51
C GLN A 81 0.97 18.14 -5.07
N GLU A 82 -0.33 18.15 -4.78
CA GLU A 82 -0.85 18.49 -3.47
C GLU A 82 -1.18 17.23 -2.66
N ILE A 83 -0.98 17.31 -1.33
CA ILE A 83 -1.48 16.32 -0.38
C ILE A 83 -2.98 16.59 -0.18
N ALA A 84 -3.81 15.66 -0.62
CA ALA A 84 -5.25 15.73 -0.47
C ALA A 84 -5.72 15.18 0.89
N ASP A 85 -5.02 14.18 1.43
CA ASP A 85 -5.36 13.55 2.70
C ASP A 85 -4.15 12.79 3.26
N HIS A 86 -4.11 12.55 4.57
CA HIS A 86 -3.20 11.61 5.19
C HIS A 86 -3.81 10.99 6.45
N TYR A 87 -3.50 9.71 6.68
CA TYR A 87 -4.09 8.97 7.80
C TYR A 87 -3.32 7.69 8.08
N GLU A 88 -3.37 7.25 9.34
CA GLU A 88 -2.78 5.98 9.75
C GLU A 88 -3.58 4.79 9.18
N THR A 89 -2.85 3.78 8.72
CA THR A 89 -3.35 2.56 8.10
C THR A 89 -2.65 1.37 8.75
N ALA A 90 -3.42 0.35 9.12
CA ALA A 90 -2.85 -0.87 9.69
C ALA A 90 -2.08 -1.66 8.62
N LEU A 91 -0.88 -2.11 8.97
CA LEU A 91 -0.12 -3.09 8.23
C LEU A 91 -0.27 -4.44 8.93
N ARG A 92 -0.67 -5.45 8.16
CA ARG A 92 -0.89 -6.81 8.63
C ARG A 92 0.06 -7.75 7.92
N HIS A 93 0.90 -8.40 8.71
CA HIS A 93 1.71 -9.52 8.26
C HIS A 93 0.81 -10.72 7.98
N THR A 94 1.02 -11.37 6.84
CA THR A 94 0.29 -12.57 6.41
C THR A 94 1.25 -13.59 5.82
N GLU A 95 0.95 -14.88 5.95
CA GLU A 95 1.73 -15.93 5.27
C GLU A 95 1.58 -15.85 3.75
N LYS A 96 0.43 -15.35 3.27
CA LYS A 96 0.11 -15.25 1.85
C LYS A 96 -0.84 -14.10 1.58
N ILE A 97 -0.51 -13.29 0.57
CA ILE A 97 -1.42 -12.28 0.04
C ILE A 97 -2.49 -12.96 -0.84
N PRO A 98 -3.79 -12.66 -0.67
CA PRO A 98 -4.88 -13.29 -1.41
C PRO A 98 -5.01 -12.74 -2.86
N VAL A 99 -3.93 -12.78 -3.62
CA VAL A 99 -3.85 -12.34 -5.02
C VAL A 99 -3.33 -13.49 -5.87
N ASP A 100 -3.95 -13.68 -7.03
CA ASP A 100 -3.43 -14.54 -8.09
C ASP A 100 -2.45 -13.73 -8.95
N TRP A 101 -1.17 -13.79 -8.59
CA TRP A 101 -0.10 -12.99 -9.21
C TRP A 101 0.07 -13.24 -10.71
N SER A 102 -0.31 -14.43 -11.20
CA SER A 102 -0.21 -14.80 -12.61
C SER A 102 -1.04 -13.89 -13.53
N LYS A 103 -2.13 -13.31 -13.01
CA LYS A 103 -2.98 -12.34 -13.73
C LYS A 103 -2.31 -10.99 -13.94
N TYR A 104 -1.21 -10.73 -13.23
CA TYR A 104 -0.50 -9.46 -13.20
C TYR A 104 0.93 -9.56 -13.74
N GLY A 105 1.39 -10.77 -14.10
CA GLY A 105 2.76 -11.03 -14.57
C GLY A 105 3.82 -10.89 -13.47
N LEU A 106 3.46 -11.15 -12.21
CA LEU A 106 4.30 -10.97 -11.02
C LEU A 106 4.78 -12.28 -10.38
#